data_AF-Q4A1S2-F1
#
_entry.id   AF-Q4A1S2-F1
#
_cell.length_a   1.000
_cell.length_b   1.000
_cell.length_c   1.000
_cell.angle_alpha   90.00
_cell.angle_beta   90.00
_cell.angle_gamma   90.00
#
_symmetry.space_group_name_H-M   'P 1'
#
loop_
_entity.id
_entity.type
_entity.pdbx_description
1 polymer ?
#
loop_
_entity_poly.entity_id
_entity_poly.type
_entity_poly.pdbx_seq_one_letter_code
_entity_poly.pdbx_strand_id
1 'polypeptide(L)'
;CDGVNDCKNHYDEDSVRCVVPMVANSTWIGYPAYDHCTQRRPYEMIISVTSAPSSSVYKVHQPLKVQVDLFSKNHGVKQSASLTGDAYYCKGSQRLIIAPPEDDRLEIIGEFDGVYTDRFVGYIVREMSGDKCAEFRFFKQ
;
A
#
# COMPACT_ATOMS: atom_id res chain seq x y z
N CYS A 1 -10.17 -13.44 9.66
CA CYS A 1 -10.58 -13.22 8.26
C CYS A 1 -10.17 -14.39 7.36
N ASP A 2 -10.03 -15.60 7.90
CA ASP A 2 -9.77 -16.82 7.15
C ASP A 2 -11.05 -17.66 6.95
N GLY A 3 -12.20 -17.11 7.35
CA GLY A 3 -13.50 -17.75 7.29
C GLY A 3 -13.77 -18.70 8.46
N VAL A 4 -12.95 -18.70 9.51
CA VAL A 4 -13.13 -19.48 10.74
C VAL A 4 -13.23 -18.52 11.91
N ASN A 5 -14.26 -18.69 12.76
CA ASN A 5 -14.41 -17.86 13.95
C ASN A 5 -13.46 -18.35 15.05
N ASP A 6 -12.30 -17.71 15.18
CA ASP A 6 -11.32 -17.98 16.23
C ASP A 6 -11.63 -17.23 17.52
N CYS A 7 -12.15 -15.99 17.43
CA CYS A 7 -12.48 -15.20 18.59
C CYS A 7 -13.87 -15.57 19.11
N LYS A 8 -14.06 -15.54 20.44
CA LYS A 8 -15.36 -15.84 21.08
C LYS A 8 -16.51 -14.93 20.63
N ASN A 9 -16.19 -13.70 20.22
CA ASN A 9 -17.14 -12.72 19.70
C ASN A 9 -17.21 -12.72 18.17
N HIS A 10 -16.49 -13.63 17.50
CA HIS A 10 -16.39 -13.75 16.04
C HIS A 10 -15.86 -12.50 15.34
N TYR A 11 -15.20 -11.59 16.07
CA TYR A 11 -14.78 -10.29 15.55
C TYR A 11 -13.67 -10.39 14.48
N ASP A 12 -12.93 -11.48 14.51
CA ASP A 12 -11.94 -11.85 13.51
C ASP A 12 -12.55 -12.12 12.12
N GLU A 13 -13.83 -12.50 12.05
CA GLU A 13 -14.58 -12.74 10.80
C GLU A 13 -15.64 -11.68 10.52
N ASP A 14 -15.58 -10.53 11.21
CA ASP A 14 -16.54 -9.46 10.99
C ASP A 14 -16.46 -8.92 9.55
N SER A 15 -17.62 -8.86 8.89
CA SER A 15 -17.79 -8.34 7.54
C SER A 15 -17.26 -6.91 7.32
N VAL A 16 -17.24 -6.07 8.37
CA VAL A 16 -16.67 -4.72 8.27
C VAL A 16 -15.16 -4.71 8.43
N ARG A 17 -14.58 -5.72 9.10
CA ARG A 17 -13.14 -5.84 9.33
C ARG A 17 -12.42 -6.47 8.15
N CYS A 18 -13.00 -7.54 7.59
CA CYS A 18 -12.41 -8.33 6.52
C CYS A 18 -12.59 -7.72 5.12
N VAL A 19 -12.66 -6.39 5.05
CA VAL A 19 -12.76 -5.61 3.82
C VAL A 19 -11.38 -5.39 3.23
N VAL A 20 -11.28 -5.49 1.90
CA VAL A 20 -10.07 -5.13 1.15
C VAL A 20 -10.36 -3.86 0.34
N PRO A 21 -9.87 -2.70 0.79
CA PRO A 21 -10.10 -1.42 0.10
C PRO A 21 -9.43 -1.35 -1.28
N MET A 22 -8.33 -2.09 -1.44
CA MET A 22 -7.46 -2.15 -2.61
C MET A 22 -8.06 -3.05 -3.71
N VAL A 23 -9.08 -2.54 -4.40
CA VAL A 23 -9.76 -3.26 -5.50
C VAL A 23 -9.09 -2.99 -6.85
N ALA A 24 -9.26 -3.89 -7.81
CA ALA A 24 -8.76 -3.70 -9.17
C ALA A 24 -9.27 -2.37 -9.78
N ASN A 25 -8.40 -1.70 -10.53
CA ASN A 25 -8.60 -0.39 -11.12
C ASN A 25 -8.81 0.76 -10.11
N SER A 26 -8.54 0.55 -8.81
CA SER A 26 -8.50 1.66 -7.86
C SER A 26 -7.18 2.41 -7.94
N THR A 27 -7.25 3.73 -7.74
CA THR A 27 -6.10 4.63 -7.76
C THR A 27 -6.01 5.40 -6.45
N TRP A 28 -4.79 5.56 -5.96
CA TRP A 28 -4.49 6.17 -4.68
C TRP A 28 -3.40 7.21 -4.86
N ILE A 29 -3.67 8.45 -4.46
CA ILE A 29 -2.73 9.56 -4.60
C ILE A 29 -2.16 9.89 -3.23
N GLY A 30 -0.83 9.87 -3.15
CA GLY A 30 -0.05 10.06 -1.94
C GLY A 30 0.81 11.32 -2.00
N TYR A 31 0.78 12.07 -0.91
CA TYR A 31 1.63 13.26 -0.72
C TYR A 31 2.60 13.05 0.45
N PRO A 32 3.88 13.46 0.31
CA PRO A 32 4.87 13.23 1.35
C PRO A 32 4.58 14.08 2.59
N ALA A 33 4.61 13.45 3.76
CA ALA A 33 4.73 14.13 5.05
C ALA A 33 6.21 14.39 5.37
N TYR A 34 7.07 13.39 5.13
CA TYR A 34 8.52 13.51 5.16
C TYR A 34 9.15 12.44 4.26
N ASP A 35 10.38 12.68 3.81
CA ASP A 35 11.16 11.70 3.03
C ASP A 35 12.65 11.90 3.25
N HIS A 36 13.30 10.90 3.86
CA HIS A 36 14.72 10.90 4.19
C HIS A 36 15.53 9.84 3.43
N CYS A 37 14.89 8.89 2.74
CA CYS A 37 15.59 7.81 2.03
C CYS A 37 15.37 7.71 0.51
N THR A 38 14.25 8.17 -0.07
CA THR A 38 14.09 7.97 -1.51
C THR A 38 15.07 8.81 -2.32
N GLN A 39 15.54 8.26 -3.44
CA GLN A 39 16.46 8.97 -4.32
C GLN A 39 15.76 10.12 -5.05
N ARG A 40 14.50 9.91 -5.44
CA ARG A 40 13.74 10.85 -6.28
C ARG A 40 13.01 11.93 -5.50
N ARG A 41 12.83 11.80 -4.18
CA ARG A 41 12.08 12.75 -3.33
C ARG A 41 10.75 13.16 -3.98
N PRO A 42 9.86 12.20 -4.32
CA PRO A 42 8.67 12.51 -5.07
C PRO A 42 7.75 13.43 -4.27
N TYR A 43 7.21 14.46 -4.93
CA TYR A 43 6.18 15.33 -4.35
C TYR A 43 4.78 14.71 -4.45
N GLU A 44 4.62 13.69 -5.28
CA GLU A 44 3.39 12.94 -5.48
C GLU A 44 3.73 11.50 -5.87
N MET A 45 3.03 10.56 -5.27
CA MET A 45 3.10 9.13 -5.57
C MET A 45 1.69 8.63 -5.89
N ILE A 46 1.51 7.97 -7.03
CA ILE A 46 0.23 7.38 -7.42
C ILE A 46 0.38 5.86 -7.40
N ILE A 47 -0.49 5.17 -6.65
CA ILE A 47 -0.57 3.72 -6.63
C ILE A 47 -1.85 3.31 -7.35
N SER A 48 -1.70 2.61 -8.47
CA SER A 48 -2.80 2.05 -9.26
C SER A 48 -2.82 0.54 -9.11
N VAL A 49 -3.94 -0.03 -8.66
CA VAL A 49 -4.12 -1.48 -8.53
C VAL A 49 -4.51 -2.05 -9.87
N THR A 50 -3.59 -2.73 -10.56
CA THR A 50 -3.83 -3.27 -11.91
C THR A 50 -4.53 -4.62 -11.89
N SER A 51 -4.34 -5.42 -10.83
CA SER A 51 -5.05 -6.68 -10.65
C SER A 51 -5.29 -6.95 -9.17
N ALA A 52 -6.52 -7.40 -8.87
CA ALA A 52 -6.93 -7.87 -7.56
C ALA A 52 -7.84 -9.10 -7.77
N PRO A 53 -7.36 -10.33 -7.51
CA PRO A 53 -8.18 -11.53 -7.61
C PRO A 53 -9.27 -11.53 -6.54
N SER A 54 -10.31 -12.35 -6.77
CA SER A 54 -11.43 -12.45 -5.84
C SER A 54 -10.97 -12.78 -4.42
N SER A 55 -11.45 -11.98 -3.46
CA SER A 55 -11.14 -12.12 -2.03
C SER A 55 -11.62 -13.44 -1.43
N SER A 56 -12.51 -14.16 -2.13
CA SER A 56 -13.04 -15.48 -1.73
C SER A 56 -12.00 -16.61 -1.85
N VAL A 57 -11.05 -16.49 -2.79
CA VAL A 57 -9.97 -17.47 -2.98
C VAL A 57 -8.83 -17.20 -1.98
N TYR A 58 -8.56 -15.92 -1.73
CA TYR A 58 -7.46 -15.45 -0.91
C TYR A 58 -7.98 -14.86 0.40
N LYS A 59 -8.17 -15.75 1.38
CA LYS A 59 -8.87 -15.38 2.60
C LYS A 59 -8.05 -14.44 3.50
N VAL A 60 -6.78 -14.73 3.77
CA VAL A 60 -5.95 -13.93 4.69
C VAL A 60 -5.14 -12.84 3.98
N HIS A 61 -4.36 -13.23 2.97
CA HIS A 61 -3.52 -12.35 2.18
C HIS A 61 -4.04 -12.31 0.75
N GLN A 62 -4.54 -11.15 0.31
CA GLN A 62 -4.98 -10.96 -1.06
C GLN A 62 -3.81 -10.46 -1.89
N PRO A 63 -3.26 -11.26 -2.84
CA PRO A 63 -2.21 -10.79 -3.71
C PRO A 63 -2.76 -9.73 -4.66
N LEU A 64 -1.94 -8.75 -5.00
CA LEU A 64 -2.28 -7.61 -5.84
C LEU A 64 -1.13 -7.40 -6.85
N LYS A 65 -1.47 -6.88 -8.02
CA LYS A 65 -0.50 -6.26 -8.93
C LYS A 65 -0.73 -4.76 -8.90
N VAL A 66 0.34 -3.98 -8.82
CA VAL A 66 0.27 -2.53 -8.74
C VAL A 66 1.21 -1.88 -9.74
N GLN A 67 0.86 -0.65 -10.11
CA GLN A 67 1.75 0.31 -10.74
C GLN A 67 1.92 1.50 -9.80
N VAL A 68 3.17 1.89 -9.55
CA VAL A 68 3.57 3.02 -8.72
C VAL A 68 4.18 4.08 -9.62
N ASP A 69 3.49 5.20 -9.78
CA ASP A 69 3.96 6.35 -10.53
C ASP A 69 4.51 7.41 -9.55
N LEU A 70 5.76 7.81 -9.75
CA LEU A 70 6.48 8.75 -8.91
C LEU A 70 6.71 10.04 -9.67
N PHE A 71 6.26 11.17 -9.11
CA PHE A 71 6.48 12.49 -9.69
C PHE A 71 7.44 13.30 -8.83
N SER A 72 8.54 13.73 -9.44
CA SER A 72 9.64 14.43 -8.76
C SER A 72 10.10 15.65 -9.54
N LYS A 73 10.97 16.45 -8.93
CA LYS A 73 11.65 17.58 -9.59
C LYS A 73 13.14 17.47 -9.37
N ASN A 74 13.92 17.56 -10.43
CA ASN A 74 15.38 17.63 -10.37
C ASN A 74 15.85 18.91 -11.08
N HIS A 75 16.57 19.78 -10.37
CA HIS A 75 16.97 21.11 -10.87
C HIS A 75 15.82 21.92 -11.51
N GLY A 76 14.60 21.81 -10.96
CA GLY A 76 13.40 22.48 -11.46
C GLY A 76 12.70 21.78 -12.63
N VAL A 77 13.30 20.74 -13.21
CA VAL A 77 12.71 19.94 -14.29
C VAL A 77 11.85 18.82 -13.68
N LYS A 78 10.60 18.69 -14.15
CA LYS A 78 9.71 17.59 -13.73
C LYS A 78 10.24 16.26 -14.27
N GLN A 79 10.28 15.26 -13.41
CA GLN A 79 10.63 13.89 -13.75
C GLN A 79 9.52 12.95 -13.27
N SER A 80 9.30 11.88 -14.04
CA SER A 80 8.35 10.83 -13.69
C SER A 80 9.02 9.46 -13.84
N ALA A 81 8.69 8.55 -12.93
CA ALA A 81 9.02 7.13 -13.05
C ALA A 81 7.75 6.32 -12.87
N SER A 82 7.62 5.21 -13.60
CA SER A 82 6.51 4.28 -13.49
C SER A 82 7.08 2.90 -13.24
N LEU A 83 6.67 2.29 -12.14
CA LEU A 83 7.22 1.03 -11.66
C LEU A 83 6.08 0.05 -11.43
N THR A 84 6.18 -1.16 -11.97
CA THR A 84 5.21 -2.22 -11.70
C THR A 84 5.75 -3.13 -10.61
N GLY A 85 4.86 -3.61 -9.74
CA GLY A 85 5.26 -4.37 -8.57
C GLY A 85 4.23 -5.40 -8.13
N ASP A 86 4.73 -6.40 -7.42
CA ASP A 86 3.94 -7.33 -6.64
C ASP A 86 3.58 -6.72 -5.29
N ALA A 87 2.35 -6.94 -4.88
CA ALA A 87 1.85 -6.47 -3.60
C ALA A 87 0.91 -7.50 -2.99
N TYR A 88 0.59 -7.32 -1.71
CA TYR A 88 -0.51 -8.03 -1.08
C TYR A 88 -1.16 -7.18 -0.01
N TYR A 89 -2.44 -7.42 0.22
CA TYR A 89 -3.18 -6.84 1.33
C TYR A 89 -3.43 -7.89 2.40
N CYS A 90 -2.99 -7.62 3.63
CA CYS A 90 -3.26 -8.44 4.79
C CYS A 90 -4.53 -7.95 5.48
N LYS A 91 -5.60 -8.76 5.45
CA LYS A 91 -6.90 -8.40 6.03
C LYS A 91 -6.84 -8.31 7.56
N GLY A 92 -6.05 -9.19 8.20
CA GLY A 92 -5.93 -9.24 9.66
C GLY A 92 -5.27 -7.99 10.25
N SER A 93 -4.20 -7.52 9.63
CA SER A 93 -3.48 -6.31 10.05
C SER A 93 -3.93 -5.04 9.34
N GLN A 94 -4.81 -5.14 8.34
CA GLN A 94 -5.26 -4.03 7.49
C GLN A 94 -4.09 -3.25 6.88
N ARG A 95 -3.14 -4.00 6.31
CA ARG A 95 -1.93 -3.45 5.69
C ARG A 95 -1.83 -3.82 4.23
N LEU A 96 -1.50 -2.83 3.41
CA LEU A 96 -0.97 -3.02 2.07
C LEU A 96 0.55 -3.16 2.19
N ILE A 97 1.11 -4.14 1.49
CA ILE A 97 2.54 -4.34 1.40
C ILE A 97 2.90 -4.45 -0.08
N ILE A 98 3.72 -3.53 -0.57
CA ILE A 98 4.25 -3.53 -1.94
C ILE A 98 5.73 -3.83 -1.85
N ALA A 99 6.16 -4.92 -2.49
CA ALA A 99 7.56 -5.30 -2.56
C ALA A 99 8.38 -4.19 -3.25
N PRO A 100 9.69 -4.08 -2.97
CA PRO A 100 10.55 -3.08 -3.59
C PRO A 100 10.38 -3.04 -5.11
N PRO A 101 9.88 -1.92 -5.68
CA PRO A 101 9.63 -1.82 -7.10
C PRO A 101 10.92 -1.56 -7.90
N GLU A 102 12.03 -1.26 -7.21
CA GLU A 102 13.38 -1.11 -7.74
C GLU A 102 14.37 -1.96 -6.92
N ASP A 103 15.61 -2.10 -7.41
CA ASP A 103 16.71 -2.78 -6.70
C ASP A 103 17.32 -1.93 -5.58
N ASP A 104 16.51 -1.10 -4.91
CA ASP A 104 16.89 -0.26 -3.78
C ASP A 104 16.48 -0.85 -2.43
N ARG A 105 15.75 -1.97 -2.45
CA ARG A 105 15.23 -2.69 -1.27
C ARG A 105 14.37 -1.80 -0.37
N LEU A 106 13.60 -0.88 -0.98
CA LEU A 106 12.63 -0.04 -0.29
C LEU A 106 11.21 -0.58 -0.48
N GLU A 107 10.67 -1.18 0.57
CA GLU A 107 9.29 -1.67 0.61
C GLU A 107 8.33 -0.51 0.89
N ILE A 108 7.12 -0.55 0.32
CA ILE A 108 6.06 0.41 0.65
C ILE A 108 5.00 -0.31 1.48
N ILE A 109 4.79 0.17 2.71
CA ILE A 109 3.78 -0.36 3.63
C ILE A 109 2.67 0.68 3.83
N GLY A 110 1.47 0.36 3.39
CA GLY A 110 0.26 1.15 3.66
C GLY A 110 -0.47 0.65 4.89
N GLU A 111 -0.63 1.48 5.91
CA GLU A 111 -1.39 1.20 7.13
C GLU A 111 -2.76 1.90 7.09
N PHE A 112 -3.82 1.11 7.07
CA PHE A 112 -5.19 1.61 7.24
C PHE A 112 -5.52 1.69 8.74
N ASP A 113 -6.39 2.63 9.12
CA ASP A 113 -6.81 2.83 10.51
C ASP A 113 -7.96 1.91 10.96
N GLY A 114 -8.48 1.10 10.04
CA GLY A 114 -9.60 0.18 10.26
C GLY A 114 -10.97 0.85 10.33
N VAL A 115 -11.05 2.16 10.12
CA VAL A 115 -12.29 2.95 10.10
C VAL A 115 -12.57 3.46 8.71
N TYR A 116 -11.59 4.11 8.08
CA TYR A 116 -11.70 4.68 6.74
C TYR A 116 -11.10 3.75 5.69
N THR A 117 -11.83 3.57 4.59
CA THR A 117 -11.43 2.73 3.46
C THR A 117 -11.01 3.56 2.24
N ASP A 118 -10.94 4.88 2.40
CA ASP A 118 -10.59 5.86 1.36
C ASP A 118 -9.23 6.52 1.59
N ARG A 119 -8.53 6.17 2.68
CA ARG A 119 -7.24 6.75 3.04
C ARG A 119 -6.37 5.78 3.81
N PHE A 120 -5.06 5.95 3.71
CA PHE A 120 -4.10 5.22 4.53
C PHE A 120 -2.79 6.00 4.67
N VAL A 121 -1.97 5.60 5.64
CA VAL A 121 -0.62 6.13 5.83
C VAL A 121 0.38 5.18 5.19
N GLY A 122 1.08 5.64 4.16
CA GLY A 122 2.13 4.88 3.50
C GLY A 122 3.48 5.19 4.13
N TYR A 123 4.26 4.16 4.40
CA TYR A 123 5.65 4.27 4.83
C TYR A 123 6.56 3.63 3.81
N ILE A 124 7.71 4.24 3.57
CA ILE A 124 8.81 3.60 2.85
C ILE A 124 9.77 3.03 3.89
N VAL A 125 10.04 1.74 3.77
CA VAL A 125 10.75 0.95 4.77
C VAL A 125 11.95 0.27 4.14
N ARG A 126 13.11 0.36 4.81
CA ARG A 126 14.30 -0.38 4.40
C ARG A 126 14.15 -1.85 4.79
N GLU A 127 14.14 -2.75 3.81
CA GLU A 127 13.85 -4.18 4.01
C GLU A 127 14.72 -4.84 5.10
N MET A 128 16.01 -4.49 5.17
CA MET A 128 16.93 -5.10 6.14
C MET A 128 16.77 -4.59 7.58
N SER A 129 16.47 -3.30 7.79
CA SER A 129 16.42 -2.71 9.14
C SER A 129 15.00 -2.51 9.67
N GLY A 130 14.00 -2.48 8.79
CA GLY A 130 12.63 -2.12 9.15
C GLY A 130 12.44 -0.61 9.42
N ASP A 131 13.46 0.21 9.16
CA ASP A 131 13.40 1.64 9.43
C ASP A 131 12.44 2.34 8.47
N LYS A 132 11.40 2.97 9.03
CA LYS A 132 10.47 3.87 8.33
C LYS A 132 11.20 5.18 8.05
N CYS A 133 11.54 5.41 6.78
CA CYS A 133 12.41 6.53 6.38
C CYS A 133 11.73 7.57 5.48
N ALA A 134 10.49 7.29 5.06
CA ALA A 134 9.60 8.28 4.48
C ALA A 134 8.15 7.95 4.85
N GLU A 135 7.29 8.96 4.82
CA GLU A 135 5.85 8.82 5.05
C GLU A 135 5.07 9.62 4.00
N PHE A 136 3.99 9.02 3.51
CA PHE A 136 3.05 9.58 2.55
C PHE A 136 1.62 9.42 3.07
N ARG A 137 0.78 10.40 2.81
CA ARG A 137 -0.65 10.35 3.12
C ARG A 137 -1.41 10.09 1.83
N PHE A 138 -2.01 8.90 1.74
CA PHE A 138 -2.71 8.43 0.54
C PHE A 138 -4.22 8.59 0.67
N PHE A 139 -4.84 8.98 -0.44
CA PHE A 139 -6.28 9.13 -0.58
C PHE A 139 -6.74 8.44 -1.86
N LYS A 140 -7.90 7.78 -1.79
CA LYS A 140 -8.55 7.14 -2.93
C LYS A 140 -9.10 8.20 -3.88
N GLN A 141 -8.94 7.98 -5.18
CA GLN A 141 -9.43 8.87 -6.24
C GLN A 141 -10.79 8.45 -6.80
#